data_AF-A0A7S0AF07-F1
#
_entry.id   AF-A0A7S0AF07-F1
#
_cell.length_a   1.000
_cell.length_b   1.000
_cell.length_c   1.000
_cell.angle_alpha   90.00
_cell.angle_beta   90.00
_cell.angle_gamma   90.00
#
_symmetry.space_group_name_H-M   'P 1'
#
loop_
_entity.id
_entity.type
_entity.pdbx_description
1 polymer ?
#
loop_
_entity_poly.entity_id
_entity_poly.type
_entity_poly.pdbx_seq_one_letter_code
_entity_poly.pdbx_strand_id
1 'polypeptide(L)'
;PLRTSAAAVATGAASSDRESRNLSARIVELTSDRILTSGGAASLSSCPGGPDAEAEHASAAEAPSPGRAAGAGARSSGEAACSAGAREGGEAAGALSTSSELLALQPDDVAERRVWDWLYTLDGNRGSLLQYFEAIKNEFDADFSQICAARLAQPIAPGTLGCIEPSFFEVLGVKSVGHRLLFAKGILALG
;
A
#
# COMPACT_ATOMS: atom_id res chain seq x y z
N PRO A 1 39.59 -50.25 36.70
CA PRO A 1 39.46 -49.77 35.30
C PRO A 1 38.01 -49.91 34.80
N LEU A 2 37.23 -48.83 34.95
CA LEU A 2 35.79 -48.77 34.70
C LEU A 2 35.50 -48.52 33.22
N ARG A 3 34.49 -49.24 32.70
CA ARG A 3 33.86 -49.06 31.38
C ARG A 3 32.78 -47.98 31.46
N THR A 4 32.76 -47.07 30.48
CA THR A 4 31.60 -46.22 30.09
C THR A 4 31.95 -45.61 28.73
N SER A 5 31.37 -45.97 27.58
CA SER A 5 29.98 -45.86 27.09
C SER A 5 29.49 -44.42 26.87
N ALA A 6 29.39 -44.01 25.59
CA ALA A 6 28.49 -42.97 25.04
C ALA A 6 28.66 -43.01 23.50
N ALA A 7 27.85 -43.73 22.72
CA ALA A 7 26.42 -43.57 22.42
C ALA A 7 26.10 -42.23 21.74
N ALA A 8 25.69 -42.35 20.48
CA ALA A 8 25.30 -41.34 19.53
C ALA A 8 24.12 -40.48 19.99
N VAL A 9 24.15 -39.19 19.59
CA VAL A 9 22.93 -38.39 19.34
C VAL A 9 23.16 -37.61 18.05
N ALA A 10 22.60 -38.12 16.96
CA ALA A 10 22.46 -37.42 15.69
C ALA A 10 20.96 -37.43 15.36
N THR A 11 20.27 -36.32 15.64
CA THR A 11 18.92 -36.07 15.14
C THR A 11 18.63 -34.58 15.21
N GLY A 12 18.20 -34.00 14.08
CA GLY A 12 17.34 -32.83 14.10
C GLY A 12 17.73 -31.66 13.21
N ALA A 13 17.84 -31.85 11.89
CA ALA A 13 17.86 -30.75 10.92
C ALA A 13 17.01 -31.10 9.69
N ALA A 14 15.69 -31.09 9.85
CA ALA A 14 14.76 -31.20 8.72
C ALA A 14 13.36 -30.69 9.12
N SER A 15 13.19 -29.38 9.33
CA SER A 15 11.84 -28.81 9.51
C SER A 15 11.71 -27.30 9.16
N SER A 16 12.41 -26.82 8.13
CA SER A 16 12.21 -25.43 7.64
C SER A 16 11.79 -25.31 6.16
N ASP A 17 11.82 -26.38 5.37
CA ASP A 17 11.69 -26.24 3.91
C ASP A 17 10.26 -26.43 3.35
N ARG A 18 9.29 -26.84 4.19
CA ARG A 18 7.93 -27.17 3.69
C ARG A 18 6.93 -26.01 3.72
N GLU A 19 7.19 -24.95 4.46
CA GLU A 19 6.23 -23.85 4.62
C GLU A 19 6.39 -22.75 3.55
N SER A 20 7.58 -22.60 2.95
CA SER A 20 7.82 -21.60 1.89
C SER A 20 7.17 -21.94 0.55
N ARG A 21 6.72 -23.18 0.32
CA ARG A 21 6.09 -23.58 -0.95
C ARG A 21 4.57 -23.39 -1.00
N ASN A 22 3.91 -22.97 0.09
CA ASN A 22 2.46 -22.78 0.12
C ASN A 22 2.00 -21.31 -0.07
N LEU A 23 2.92 -20.35 -0.01
CA LEU A 23 2.55 -18.92 -0.12
C LEU A 23 2.44 -18.41 -1.57
N SER A 24 3.20 -18.99 -2.52
CA SER A 24 3.14 -18.55 -3.93
C SER A 24 1.90 -19.04 -4.69
N ALA A 25 1.16 -20.03 -4.17
CA ALA A 25 -0.02 -20.58 -4.85
C ALA A 25 -1.35 -19.88 -4.47
N ARG A 26 -1.39 -19.10 -3.36
CA ARG A 26 -2.64 -18.49 -2.87
C ARG A 26 -2.91 -17.07 -3.38
N ILE A 27 -1.96 -16.42 -4.04
CA ILE A 27 -2.12 -15.05 -4.54
C ILE A 27 -2.82 -14.99 -5.92
N VAL A 28 -2.92 -16.11 -6.65
CA VAL A 28 -3.53 -16.13 -7.99
C VAL A 28 -5.02 -16.54 -7.99
N GLU A 29 -5.57 -17.02 -6.87
CA GLU A 29 -6.95 -17.56 -6.83
C GLU A 29 -8.01 -16.68 -6.14
N LEU A 30 -7.71 -15.42 -5.78
CA LEU A 30 -8.69 -14.53 -5.11
C LEU A 30 -9.38 -13.51 -6.04
N THR A 31 -9.16 -13.57 -7.35
CA THR A 31 -9.77 -12.63 -8.32
C THR A 31 -10.82 -13.24 -9.26
N SER A 32 -11.18 -14.53 -9.12
CA SER A 32 -12.12 -15.19 -10.07
C SER A 32 -13.51 -15.58 -9.54
N ASP A 33 -13.83 -15.40 -8.24
CA ASP A 33 -15.11 -15.90 -7.69
C ASP A 33 -16.03 -14.78 -7.16
N ARG A 34 -16.32 -13.78 -8.01
CA ARG A 34 -17.30 -12.75 -7.68
C ARG A 34 -18.30 -12.45 -8.78
N ILE A 35 -18.84 -13.47 -9.46
CA ILE A 35 -20.16 -13.40 -10.11
C ILE A 35 -20.79 -14.79 -10.07
N LEU A 36 -21.91 -14.95 -9.35
CA LEU A 36 -23.05 -15.90 -9.46
C LEU A 36 -23.62 -16.08 -8.03
N THR A 37 -24.68 -15.37 -7.67
CA THR A 37 -26.09 -15.80 -7.80
C THR A 37 -26.52 -16.90 -6.81
N SER A 38 -27.59 -16.57 -6.07
CA SER A 38 -28.47 -17.42 -5.26
C SER A 38 -27.87 -17.91 -3.93
N GLY A 39 -28.54 -17.93 -2.79
CA GLY A 39 -29.94 -17.72 -2.49
C GLY A 39 -30.25 -18.55 -1.22
N GLY A 40 -30.93 -17.94 -0.24
CA GLY A 40 -31.65 -18.66 0.82
C GLY A 40 -30.82 -19.40 1.87
N ALA A 41 -30.90 -18.95 3.12
CA ALA A 41 -31.86 -19.49 4.08
C ALA A 41 -31.55 -18.96 5.48
N ALA A 42 -32.63 -18.66 6.19
CA ALA A 42 -32.67 -18.16 7.55
C ALA A 42 -31.85 -19.02 8.53
N SER A 43 -31.17 -18.37 9.48
CA SER A 43 -30.98 -18.95 10.80
C SER A 43 -31.20 -17.86 11.84
N LEU A 44 -32.39 -17.93 12.43
CA LEU A 44 -32.86 -17.10 13.53
C LEU A 44 -32.14 -17.56 14.80
N SER A 45 -31.17 -16.79 15.28
CA SER A 45 -30.66 -16.94 16.64
C SER A 45 -31.16 -15.77 17.49
N SER A 46 -32.13 -16.12 18.31
CA SER A 46 -32.86 -15.33 19.27
C SER A 46 -31.96 -14.86 20.42
N CYS A 47 -31.93 -13.56 20.71
CA CYS A 47 -31.50 -13.02 22.00
C CYS A 47 -32.63 -12.13 22.54
N PRO A 48 -33.35 -12.55 23.59
CA PRO A 48 -34.42 -11.76 24.19
C PRO A 48 -33.89 -10.80 25.26
N GLY A 49 -34.41 -9.56 25.21
CA GLY A 49 -34.94 -8.86 26.38
C GLY A 49 -33.98 -8.13 27.31
N GLY A 50 -33.96 -6.80 27.20
CA GLY A 50 -33.55 -5.86 28.24
C GLY A 50 -34.19 -4.48 27.98
N PRO A 51 -34.97 -3.92 28.94
CA PRO A 51 -35.99 -2.90 28.66
C PRO A 51 -35.51 -1.45 28.71
N ASP A 52 -36.24 -0.63 27.95
CA ASP A 52 -36.60 0.77 28.12
C ASP A 52 -35.70 1.69 28.97
N ALA A 53 -35.06 2.62 28.26
CA ALA A 53 -34.89 3.98 28.76
C ALA A 53 -35.12 4.96 27.60
N GLU A 54 -36.33 5.51 27.60
CA GLU A 54 -36.78 6.66 26.83
C GLU A 54 -35.80 7.84 26.92
N ALA A 55 -35.47 8.41 25.77
CA ALA A 55 -35.28 9.85 25.64
C ALA A 55 -35.55 10.24 24.19
N GLU A 56 -36.82 10.56 23.93
CA GLU A 56 -37.25 11.36 22.80
C GLU A 56 -36.43 12.64 22.69
N HIS A 57 -35.95 12.95 21.50
CA HIS A 57 -35.96 14.31 20.98
C HIS A 57 -36.15 14.25 19.46
N ALA A 58 -37.42 14.34 19.06
CA ALA A 58 -37.82 14.67 17.72
C ALA A 58 -37.28 16.07 17.35
N SER A 59 -36.72 16.23 16.15
CA SER A 59 -36.88 17.49 15.40
C SER A 59 -36.52 17.32 13.92
N ALA A 60 -37.57 17.37 13.10
CA ALA A 60 -37.70 18.13 11.85
C ALA A 60 -36.53 18.06 10.84
N ALA A 61 -36.69 17.39 9.70
CA ALA A 61 -37.35 17.92 8.50
C ALA A 61 -36.72 19.23 8.00
N GLU A 62 -35.78 19.15 7.04
CA GLU A 62 -35.77 20.08 5.90
C GLU A 62 -34.94 19.50 4.74
N ALA A 63 -35.63 19.27 3.61
CA ALA A 63 -35.00 19.08 2.32
C ALA A 63 -35.01 20.42 1.58
N PRO A 64 -33.89 20.85 0.97
CA PRO A 64 -33.92 21.87 -0.06
C PRO A 64 -33.44 21.34 -1.43
N SER A 65 -34.42 21.22 -2.32
CA SER A 65 -34.50 21.60 -3.75
C SER A 65 -33.30 21.46 -4.73
N PRO A 66 -33.55 20.96 -5.97
CA PRO A 66 -32.62 21.05 -7.08
C PRO A 66 -32.66 22.45 -7.73
N GLY A 67 -31.61 23.24 -7.50
CA GLY A 67 -31.41 24.57 -8.07
C GLY A 67 -30.60 24.55 -9.38
N ARG A 68 -31.32 24.71 -10.49
CA ARG A 68 -30.85 24.97 -11.86
C ARG A 68 -30.18 26.35 -11.96
N ALA A 69 -28.95 26.44 -12.47
CA ALA A 69 -28.43 27.67 -13.07
C ALA A 69 -27.38 27.38 -14.16
N ALA A 70 -27.81 27.51 -15.40
CA ALA A 70 -26.95 27.75 -16.54
C ALA A 70 -26.33 29.14 -16.39
N GLY A 71 -25.01 29.21 -16.32
CA GLY A 71 -24.25 30.46 -16.26
C GLY A 71 -23.21 30.49 -17.38
N ALA A 72 -23.63 30.99 -18.54
CA ALA A 72 -22.72 31.51 -19.54
C ALA A 72 -22.26 32.91 -19.08
N GLY A 73 -20.96 33.10 -18.86
CA GLY A 73 -20.33 34.39 -18.56
C GLY A 73 -18.83 34.23 -18.70
N ALA A 74 -18.25 34.60 -19.85
CA ALA A 74 -17.72 35.93 -20.09
C ALA A 74 -16.31 36.15 -19.49
N ARG A 75 -15.30 35.94 -20.35
CA ARG A 75 -14.14 36.82 -20.62
C ARG A 75 -13.66 37.69 -19.47
N SER A 76 -12.43 37.42 -19.01
CA SER A 76 -11.54 38.44 -18.46
C SER A 76 -10.12 38.19 -18.94
N SER A 77 -9.75 38.86 -20.04
CA SER A 77 -8.35 39.17 -20.34
C SER A 77 -7.85 40.10 -19.24
N GLY A 78 -6.98 39.58 -18.39
CA GLY A 78 -6.22 40.37 -17.43
C GLY A 78 -4.74 40.16 -17.72
N GLU A 79 -4.18 41.05 -18.55
CA GLU A 79 -2.75 41.29 -18.60
C GLU A 79 -2.28 41.74 -17.21
N ALA A 80 -1.41 40.96 -16.58
CA ALA A 80 -0.56 41.44 -15.50
C ALA A 80 0.85 40.96 -15.78
N ALA A 81 1.58 41.84 -16.48
CA ALA A 81 3.02 41.79 -16.59
C ALA A 81 3.62 41.85 -15.17
N CYS A 82 4.28 40.78 -14.75
CA CYS A 82 5.18 40.81 -13.61
C CYS A 82 6.51 40.17 -14.02
N SER A 83 7.42 41.08 -14.37
CA SER A 83 8.84 41.02 -14.01
C SER A 83 9.62 39.80 -14.45
N ALA A 84 10.21 39.96 -15.63
CA ALA A 84 11.44 39.31 -16.04
C ALA A 84 12.56 39.56 -15.00
N GLY A 85 12.76 38.58 -14.13
CA GLY A 85 13.95 38.42 -13.30
C GLY A 85 14.87 37.38 -13.92
N ALA A 86 15.80 37.84 -14.76
CA ALA A 86 17.08 37.21 -15.02
C ALA A 86 17.80 36.92 -13.68
N ARG A 87 18.68 35.95 -13.46
CA ARG A 87 19.36 34.95 -14.29
C ARG A 87 20.20 34.08 -13.33
N GLU A 88 20.51 32.87 -13.80
CA GLU A 88 21.78 32.13 -13.61
C GLU A 88 22.11 31.43 -12.28
N GLY A 89 22.42 30.13 -12.41
CA GLY A 89 22.94 29.21 -11.40
C GLY A 89 21.99 28.04 -11.19
N GLY A 90 21.92 26.98 -12.00
CA GLY A 90 23.01 26.29 -12.65
C GLY A 90 23.32 24.98 -11.93
N GLU A 91 22.36 24.06 -11.82
CA GLU A 91 22.65 22.64 -11.54
C GLU A 91 21.48 21.74 -11.99
N ALA A 92 21.26 21.68 -13.31
CA ALA A 92 20.37 20.71 -13.96
C ALA A 92 21.18 19.50 -14.47
N ALA A 93 22.10 18.99 -13.64
CA ALA A 93 22.91 17.81 -13.95
C ALA A 93 22.34 16.61 -13.19
N GLY A 94 21.75 15.64 -13.90
CA GLY A 94 21.50 14.33 -13.30
C GLY A 94 20.35 13.47 -13.83
N ALA A 95 19.58 13.90 -14.84
CA ALA A 95 18.36 13.16 -15.22
C ALA A 95 18.56 11.95 -16.18
N LEU A 96 19.79 11.53 -16.50
CA LEU A 96 20.01 10.51 -17.56
C LEU A 96 20.92 9.33 -17.19
N SER A 97 21.22 9.09 -15.90
CA SER A 97 22.16 8.04 -15.48
C SER A 97 21.57 6.90 -14.63
N THR A 98 20.25 6.75 -14.53
CA THR A 98 19.62 5.79 -13.59
C THR A 98 19.47 4.36 -14.12
N SER A 99 19.60 4.11 -15.43
CA SER A 99 19.38 2.76 -15.97
C SER A 99 20.54 1.78 -15.70
N SER A 100 21.77 2.28 -15.54
CA SER A 100 22.93 1.42 -15.29
C SER A 100 23.16 1.16 -13.79
N GLU A 101 22.65 2.03 -12.92
CA GLU A 101 22.74 1.89 -11.47
C GLU A 101 21.72 0.88 -10.92
N LEU A 102 20.56 0.78 -11.57
CA LEU A 102 19.52 -0.20 -11.24
C LEU A 102 19.98 -1.67 -11.32
N LEU A 103 21.01 -1.95 -12.12
CA LEU A 103 21.59 -3.31 -12.22
C LEU A 103 22.50 -3.66 -11.03
N ALA A 104 23.02 -2.66 -10.31
CA ALA A 104 23.86 -2.86 -9.13
C ALA A 104 23.04 -3.11 -7.85
N LEU A 105 21.73 -2.80 -7.88
CA LEU A 105 20.80 -3.01 -6.77
C LEU A 105 20.30 -4.45 -6.71
N GLN A 106 21.19 -5.43 -6.87
CA GLN A 106 20.81 -6.82 -6.66
C GLN A 106 20.49 -7.00 -5.16
N PRO A 107 19.35 -7.63 -4.81
CA PRO A 107 19.05 -7.95 -3.42
C PRO A 107 20.07 -8.96 -2.89
N ASP A 108 20.73 -8.62 -1.78
CA ASP A 108 21.76 -9.46 -1.15
C ASP A 108 21.14 -10.45 -0.16
N ASP A 109 20.02 -10.07 0.45
CA ASP A 109 19.33 -10.85 1.48
C ASP A 109 17.99 -11.44 1.01
N VAL A 110 17.51 -12.46 1.74
CA VAL A 110 16.21 -13.08 1.47
C VAL A 110 15.06 -12.11 1.72
N ALA A 111 15.13 -11.25 2.73
CA ALA A 111 14.13 -10.22 3.00
C ALA A 111 14.08 -9.20 1.85
N GLU A 112 15.25 -8.71 1.44
CA GLU A 112 15.43 -7.83 0.28
C GLU A 112 14.83 -8.44 -0.99
N ARG A 113 15.09 -9.72 -1.25
CA ARG A 113 14.51 -10.44 -2.39
C ARG A 113 12.98 -10.42 -2.37
N ARG A 114 12.37 -10.60 -1.20
CA ARG A 114 10.90 -10.61 -1.08
C ARG A 114 10.30 -9.23 -1.35
N VAL A 115 10.92 -8.16 -0.85
CA VAL A 115 10.48 -6.79 -1.15
C VAL A 115 10.68 -6.47 -2.62
N TRP A 116 11.80 -6.88 -3.21
CA TRP A 116 12.07 -6.74 -4.65
C TRP A 116 10.98 -7.41 -5.50
N ASP A 117 10.67 -8.68 -5.23
CA ASP A 117 9.65 -9.43 -5.96
C ASP A 117 8.24 -8.84 -5.73
N TRP A 118 7.96 -8.34 -4.52
CA TRP A 118 6.72 -7.62 -4.24
C TRP A 118 6.58 -6.34 -5.07
N LEU A 119 7.63 -5.51 -5.16
CA LEU A 119 7.63 -4.32 -6.01
C LEU A 119 7.47 -4.66 -7.49
N TYR A 120 8.13 -5.72 -7.96
CA TYR A 120 8.04 -6.18 -9.34
C TYR A 120 6.64 -6.69 -9.69
N THR A 121 5.98 -7.39 -8.78
CA THR A 121 4.61 -7.90 -9.02
C THR A 121 3.55 -6.80 -8.91
N LEU A 122 3.79 -5.76 -8.12
CA LEU A 122 2.81 -4.70 -7.84
C LEU A 122 2.40 -3.89 -9.08
N ASP A 123 3.31 -3.72 -10.05
CA ASP A 123 3.06 -3.03 -11.31
C ASP A 123 2.81 -3.99 -12.50
N GLY A 124 2.55 -5.26 -12.19
CA GLY A 124 2.30 -6.30 -13.19
C GLY A 124 3.56 -6.74 -13.92
N ASN A 125 4.67 -6.93 -13.20
CA ASN A 125 5.97 -7.41 -13.71
C ASN A 125 6.62 -6.42 -14.69
N ARG A 126 6.32 -5.12 -14.55
CA ARG A 126 6.94 -4.07 -15.38
C ARG A 126 8.22 -3.54 -14.74
N GLY A 127 8.34 -3.63 -13.42
CA GLY A 127 9.52 -3.18 -12.69
C GLY A 127 9.72 -1.66 -12.65
N SER A 128 8.70 -0.89 -13.01
CA SER A 128 8.66 0.58 -12.86
C SER A 128 8.80 1.03 -11.40
N LEU A 129 8.42 0.19 -10.43
CA LEU A 129 8.58 0.49 -9.00
C LEU A 129 9.93 0.07 -8.42
N LEU A 130 10.74 -0.71 -9.14
CA LEU A 130 12.06 -1.16 -8.67
C LEU A 130 13.04 0.00 -8.46
N GLN A 131 12.82 1.13 -9.15
CA GLN A 131 13.59 2.36 -8.92
C GLN A 131 13.48 2.91 -7.49
N TYR A 132 12.47 2.49 -6.70
CA TYR A 132 12.31 2.89 -5.30
C TYR A 132 12.88 1.86 -4.32
N PHE A 133 13.39 0.73 -4.81
CA PHE A 133 13.88 -0.35 -3.96
C PHE A 133 15.03 0.10 -3.06
N GLU A 134 15.98 0.87 -3.59
CA GLU A 134 17.10 1.40 -2.80
C GLU A 134 16.63 2.29 -1.65
N ALA A 135 15.69 3.21 -1.92
CA ALA A 135 15.11 4.05 -0.88
C ALA A 135 14.37 3.22 0.18
N ILE A 136 13.67 2.15 -0.23
CA ILE A 136 13.00 1.23 0.71
C ILE A 136 14.02 0.45 1.55
N LYS A 137 15.11 -0.02 0.93
CA LYS A 137 16.20 -0.73 1.62
C LYS A 137 16.85 0.18 2.66
N ASN A 138 17.12 1.44 2.32
CA ASN A 138 17.82 2.38 3.20
C ASN A 138 16.95 2.92 4.34
N GLU A 139 15.66 3.16 4.09
CA GLU A 139 14.77 3.84 5.06
C GLU A 139 13.93 2.86 5.88
N PHE A 140 13.66 1.66 5.35
CA PHE A 140 12.77 0.67 5.96
C PHE A 140 13.41 -0.72 6.11
N ASP A 141 14.73 -0.82 5.96
CA ASP A 141 15.51 -2.08 6.05
C ASP A 141 14.97 -3.22 5.15
N ALA A 142 14.23 -2.89 4.10
CA ALA A 142 13.45 -3.85 3.31
C ALA A 142 12.57 -4.81 4.16
N ASP A 143 11.96 -4.31 5.23
CA ASP A 143 11.06 -5.07 6.10
C ASP A 143 9.57 -4.72 5.88
N PHE A 144 8.74 -5.74 5.68
CA PHE A 144 7.30 -5.55 5.46
C PHE A 144 6.56 -5.00 6.69
N SER A 145 7.02 -5.29 7.90
CA SER A 145 6.38 -4.79 9.12
C SER A 145 6.57 -3.27 9.23
N GLN A 146 7.78 -2.78 8.93
CA GLN A 146 8.08 -1.35 8.85
C GLN A 146 7.30 -0.66 7.73
N ILE A 147 7.23 -1.26 6.53
CA ILE A 147 6.43 -0.73 5.42
C ILE A 147 4.93 -0.68 5.78
N CYS A 148 4.41 -1.71 6.46
CA CYS A 148 3.01 -1.75 6.92
C CYS A 148 2.70 -0.72 8.01
N ALA A 149 3.70 -0.27 8.78
CA ALA A 149 3.52 0.77 9.79
C ALA A 149 3.12 2.12 9.17
N ALA A 150 3.35 2.33 7.87
CA ALA A 150 2.84 3.50 7.14
C ALA A 150 1.31 3.49 6.96
N ARG A 151 0.62 2.39 7.27
CA ARG A 151 -0.84 2.31 7.23
C ARG A 151 -1.45 3.02 8.43
N LEU A 152 -2.32 4.00 8.16
CA LEU A 152 -3.03 4.74 9.18
C LEU A 152 -4.22 3.95 9.73
N ALA A 153 -4.41 3.99 11.05
CA ALA A 153 -5.59 3.39 11.69
C ALA A 153 -6.89 4.14 11.37
N GLN A 154 -6.81 5.47 11.21
CA GLN A 154 -7.91 6.31 10.78
C GLN A 154 -7.51 7.05 9.50
N PRO A 155 -8.25 6.89 8.38
CA PRO A 155 -7.94 7.57 7.14
C PRO A 155 -8.06 9.10 7.27
N ILE A 156 -7.06 9.83 6.79
CA ILE A 156 -7.05 11.30 6.80
C ILE A 156 -7.83 11.92 5.62
N ALA A 157 -8.08 11.13 4.58
CA ALA A 157 -8.77 11.54 3.36
C ALA A 157 -9.56 10.36 2.77
N PRO A 158 -10.59 10.60 1.94
CA PRO A 158 -11.28 9.52 1.26
C PRO A 158 -10.39 8.81 0.24
N GLY A 159 -10.60 7.50 0.08
CA GLY A 159 -9.90 6.66 -0.89
C GLY A 159 -8.60 6.03 -0.37
N THR A 160 -7.97 5.22 -1.22
CA THR A 160 -6.81 4.38 -0.84
C THR A 160 -5.61 5.18 -0.35
N LEU A 161 -5.35 6.36 -0.94
CA LEU A 161 -4.22 7.21 -0.53
C LEU A 161 -4.40 7.79 0.87
N GLY A 162 -5.64 8.04 1.30
CA GLY A 162 -5.91 8.59 2.64
C GLY A 162 -5.68 7.58 3.77
N CYS A 163 -5.48 6.29 3.45
CA CYS A 163 -5.15 5.25 4.41
C CYS A 163 -3.64 5.11 4.64
N ILE A 164 -2.80 5.82 3.90
CA ILE A 164 -1.34 5.74 4.00
C ILE A 164 -0.80 7.09 4.47
N GLU A 165 0.18 7.03 5.36
CA GLU A 165 0.88 8.19 5.91
C GLU A 165 1.63 8.95 4.79
N PRO A 166 1.43 10.28 4.63
CA PRO A 166 2.03 11.03 3.52
C PRO A 166 3.56 11.04 3.50
N SER A 167 4.22 11.06 4.66
CA SER A 167 5.69 11.14 4.74
C SER A 167 6.36 9.90 4.15
N PHE A 168 5.71 8.74 4.17
CA PHE A 168 6.15 7.54 3.44
C PHE A 168 6.46 7.83 1.96
N PHE A 169 5.60 8.58 1.27
CA PHE A 169 5.82 8.90 -0.14
C PHE A 169 6.91 9.96 -0.35
N GLU A 170 7.12 10.83 0.64
CA GLU A 170 8.14 11.88 0.61
C GLU A 170 9.53 11.30 0.81
N VAL A 171 9.68 10.42 1.81
CA VAL A 171 10.92 9.67 2.10
C VAL A 171 11.36 8.85 0.89
N LEU A 172 10.43 8.14 0.24
CA LEU A 172 10.72 7.37 -0.98
C LEU A 172 10.86 8.24 -2.25
N GLY A 173 10.63 9.55 -2.17
CA GLY A 173 10.69 10.44 -3.33
C GLY A 173 9.64 10.15 -4.41
N VAL A 174 8.51 9.55 -4.05
CA VAL A 174 7.46 9.16 -5.00
C VAL A 174 6.64 10.40 -5.41
N LYS A 175 6.92 10.95 -6.59
CA LYS A 175 6.19 12.12 -7.12
C LYS A 175 4.94 11.75 -7.94
N SER A 176 4.95 10.59 -8.60
CA SER A 176 3.85 10.16 -9.46
C SER A 176 2.66 9.65 -8.64
N VAL A 177 1.47 10.23 -8.85
CA VAL A 177 0.22 9.79 -8.22
C VAL A 177 -0.08 8.32 -8.53
N GLY A 178 0.23 7.85 -9.75
CA GLY A 178 0.04 6.46 -10.14
C GLY A 178 0.88 5.50 -9.30
N HIS A 179 2.15 5.83 -9.05
CA HIS A 179 3.03 5.03 -8.20
C HIS A 179 2.56 5.05 -6.74
N ARG A 180 2.15 6.22 -6.22
CA ARG A 180 1.58 6.32 -4.86
C ARG A 180 0.36 5.42 -4.69
N LEU A 181 -0.51 5.37 -5.70
CA LEU A 181 -1.70 4.49 -5.68
C LEU A 181 -1.32 3.01 -5.70
N LEU A 182 -0.31 2.61 -6.47
CA LEU A 182 0.18 1.23 -6.49
C LEU A 182 0.73 0.85 -5.11
N PHE A 183 1.59 1.67 -4.52
CA PHE A 183 2.09 1.47 -3.16
C PHE A 183 0.96 1.35 -2.15
N ALA A 184 0.01 2.29 -2.15
CA ALA A 184 -1.09 2.26 -1.20
C ALA A 184 -1.93 0.97 -1.31
N LYS A 185 -2.21 0.50 -2.53
CA LYS A 185 -2.89 -0.79 -2.75
C LYS A 185 -2.06 -1.96 -2.25
N GLY A 186 -0.75 -1.95 -2.53
CA GLY A 186 0.19 -2.99 -2.09
C GLY A 186 0.24 -3.10 -0.57
N ILE A 187 0.42 -1.97 0.12
CA ILE A 187 0.50 -1.90 1.58
C ILE A 187 -0.79 -2.37 2.24
N LEU A 188 -1.95 -1.97 1.70
CA LEU A 188 -3.24 -2.43 2.22
C LEU A 188 -3.47 -3.94 2.01
N ALA A 189 -2.78 -4.57 1.05
CA ALA A 189 -2.88 -6.01 0.81
C ALA A 189 -1.91 -6.85 1.67
N LEU A 190 -0.93 -6.23 2.34
CA LEU A 190 0.08 -6.93 3.14
C LEU A 190 -0.38 -7.37 4.52
N GLY A 191 -1.48 -6.81 5.06
CA GLY A 191 -1.94 -7.11 6.42
C GLY A 191 -3.44 -7.24 6.51
#